data_AF-A0A7Z8QD33-F1
#
_entry.id   AF-A0A7Z8QD33-F1
#
_cell.length_a   1.000
_cell.length_b   1.000
_cell.length_c   1.000
_cell.angle_alpha   90.00
_cell.angle_beta   90.00
_cell.angle_gamma   90.00
#
_symmetry.space_group_name_H-M   'P 1'
#
loop_
_entity.id
_entity.type
_entity.pdbx_description
1 polymer ?
#
loop_
_entity_poly.entity_id
_entity_poly.type
_entity_poly.pdbx_seq_one_letter_code
_entity_poly.pdbx_strand_id
1 'polypeptide(L)'
;WSQSIAPQTAAQEFLLVSPKTPAQNTDFAVRLLGPNIGAHEDPPVGSAIPALAAYLCSFDHLQKGTYTFAVERGDEAKRRSVLNLEMDHKGEDTLTLRVGGEAVKVSEGTMFIPEA
;
A
#
# COMPACT_ATOMS: atom_id res chain seq x y z
N TRP A 1 5.10 -12.73 14.37
CA TRP A 1 3.74 -13.29 14.34
C TRP A 1 3.54 -14.35 15.42
N SER A 2 4.23 -15.50 15.38
CA SER A 2 4.08 -16.59 16.37
C SER A 2 4.58 -16.26 17.80
N GLN A 3 5.38 -15.19 17.94
CA GLN A 3 5.95 -14.75 19.23
C GLN A 3 5.42 -13.37 19.67
N SER A 4 4.30 -12.89 19.07
CA SER A 4 3.69 -11.60 19.43
C SER A 4 2.21 -11.76 19.77
N ILE A 5 1.55 -10.69 20.23
CA ILE A 5 0.10 -10.65 20.47
C ILE A 5 -0.74 -10.52 19.18
N ALA A 6 -0.09 -10.35 18.02
CA ALA A 6 -0.76 -10.20 16.73
C ALA A 6 -1.79 -11.31 16.40
N PRO A 7 -1.55 -12.60 16.75
CA PRO A 7 -2.54 -13.66 16.54
C PRO A 7 -3.83 -13.52 17.35
N GLN A 8 -3.87 -12.66 18.37
CA GLN A 8 -5.08 -12.38 19.16
C GLN A 8 -5.99 -11.34 18.50
N THR A 9 -5.53 -10.70 17.42
CA THR A 9 -6.32 -9.73 16.67
C THR A 9 -7.12 -10.44 15.56
N ALA A 10 -8.26 -9.88 15.17
CA ALA A 10 -9.00 -10.33 13.99
C ALA A 10 -8.37 -9.85 12.66
N ALA A 11 -7.32 -9.03 12.72
CA ALA A 11 -6.63 -8.52 11.54
C ALA A 11 -5.84 -9.64 10.87
N GLN A 12 -6.09 -9.84 9.57
CA GLN A 12 -5.37 -10.82 8.77
C GLN A 12 -3.98 -10.31 8.38
N GLU A 13 -3.83 -9.00 8.24
CA GLU A 13 -2.60 -8.33 7.82
C GLU A 13 -2.47 -6.98 8.52
N PHE A 14 -1.24 -6.50 8.66
CA PHE A 14 -0.91 -5.16 9.12
C PHE A 14 -0.12 -4.43 8.04
N LEU A 15 -0.52 -3.19 7.76
CA LEU A 15 0.29 -2.26 7.00
C LEU A 15 1.16 -1.47 7.98
N LEU A 16 2.46 -1.72 7.97
CA LEU A 16 3.43 -0.86 8.63
C LEU A 16 3.66 0.40 7.78
N VAL A 17 3.71 1.55 8.44
CA VAL A 17 3.85 2.86 7.79
C VAL A 17 4.91 3.67 8.52
N SER A 18 5.83 4.29 7.76
CA SER A 18 6.84 5.21 8.26
C SER A 18 6.81 6.50 7.44
N PRO A 19 6.73 7.70 8.07
CA PRO A 19 6.88 8.98 7.37
C PRO A 19 8.35 9.31 7.04
N LYS A 20 9.31 8.49 7.52
CA LYS A 20 10.71 8.57 7.11
C LYS A 20 10.94 7.55 6.02
N THR A 21 11.32 8.04 4.84
CA THR A 21 11.58 7.25 3.64
C THR A 21 13.08 7.19 3.35
N PRO A 22 13.61 6.03 2.95
CA PRO A 22 14.96 5.94 2.40
C PRO A 22 15.17 6.84 1.17
N ALA A 23 14.17 6.93 0.29
CA ALA A 23 14.23 7.82 -0.89
C ALA A 23 13.60 9.19 -0.58
N GLN A 24 14.20 10.27 -1.11
CA GLN A 24 13.69 11.63 -0.91
C GLN A 24 12.47 11.99 -1.78
N ASN A 25 11.96 11.06 -2.60
CA ASN A 25 10.88 11.31 -3.56
C ASN A 25 9.54 10.66 -3.19
N THR A 26 9.38 10.23 -1.94
CA THR A 26 8.13 9.64 -1.43
C THR A 26 7.85 10.13 -0.02
N ASP A 27 6.58 10.13 0.37
CA ASP A 27 6.13 10.66 1.66
C ASP A 27 6.06 9.56 2.74
N PHE A 28 5.79 8.31 2.34
CA PHE A 28 5.73 7.18 3.27
C PHE A 28 6.44 5.94 2.74
N ALA A 29 7.12 5.23 3.63
CA ALA A 29 7.58 3.86 3.40
C ALA A 29 6.60 2.89 4.05
N VAL A 30 6.17 1.88 3.30
CA VAL A 30 5.16 0.93 3.75
C VAL A 30 5.59 -0.53 3.56
N ARG A 31 5.09 -1.41 4.43
CA ARG A 31 5.30 -2.86 4.33
C ARG A 31 4.10 -3.63 4.90
N LEU A 32 3.65 -4.66 4.17
CA LEU A 32 2.65 -5.59 4.67
C LEU A 32 3.29 -6.71 5.50
N LEU A 33 2.65 -7.03 6.62
CA LEU A 33 2.99 -8.15 7.49
C LEU A 33 1.74 -8.97 7.80
N GLY A 34 1.88 -10.30 7.88
CA GLY A 34 0.75 -11.18 8.17
C GLY A 34 1.24 -12.60 8.48
N PRO A 35 0.34 -13.50 8.93
CA PRO A 35 0.66 -14.90 9.17
C PRO A 35 1.07 -15.63 7.88
N ASN A 36 0.52 -15.20 6.75
CA ASN A 36 0.70 -15.81 5.44
C ASN A 36 1.75 -15.07 4.59
N ILE A 37 2.48 -14.10 5.16
CA ILE A 37 3.53 -13.35 4.48
C ILE A 37 4.88 -13.82 5.03
N GLY A 38 5.74 -14.37 4.18
CA GLY A 38 7.05 -14.87 4.57
C GLY A 38 7.95 -13.77 5.16
N ALA A 39 8.89 -14.15 6.04
CA ALA A 39 9.75 -13.18 6.75
C ALA A 39 10.57 -12.28 5.81
N HIS A 40 10.95 -12.80 4.64
CA HIS A 40 11.69 -12.09 3.60
C HIS A 40 10.85 -11.67 2.41
N GLU A 41 9.54 -11.94 2.46
CA GLU A 41 8.62 -11.49 1.43
C GLU A 41 8.29 -10.01 1.63
N ASP A 42 7.99 -9.40 0.50
CA ASP A 42 7.45 -8.05 0.41
C ASP A 42 6.41 -8.05 -0.72
N PRO A 43 5.14 -8.37 -0.43
CA PRO A 43 4.09 -8.41 -1.42
C PRO A 43 3.62 -7.01 -1.83
N PRO A 44 2.95 -6.86 -2.99
CA PRO A 44 2.32 -5.59 -3.38
C PRO A 44 1.35 -5.08 -2.30
N VAL A 45 1.42 -3.79 -2.02
CA VAL A 45 0.65 -3.13 -0.94
C VAL A 45 -0.63 -2.44 -1.41
N GLY A 46 -0.96 -2.56 -2.71
CA GLY A 46 -2.05 -1.81 -3.35
C GLY A 46 -3.41 -1.96 -2.67
N SER A 47 -3.72 -3.16 -2.16
CA SER A 47 -4.97 -3.45 -1.44
C SER A 47 -5.10 -2.70 -0.12
N ALA A 48 -3.99 -2.32 0.52
CA ALA A 48 -3.97 -1.66 1.82
C ALA A 48 -3.97 -0.12 1.72
N ILE A 49 -3.75 0.42 0.52
CA ILE A 49 -3.69 1.87 0.27
C ILE A 49 -5.00 2.61 0.62
N PRO A 50 -6.20 2.10 0.31
CA PRO A 50 -7.44 2.76 0.72
C PRO A 50 -7.56 2.92 2.24
N ALA A 51 -7.12 1.93 3.00
CA ALA A 51 -7.13 1.98 4.47
C ALA A 51 -6.16 3.04 5.00
N LEU A 52 -4.97 3.17 4.39
CA LEU A 52 -4.02 4.24 4.72
C LEU A 52 -4.61 5.63 4.42
N ALA A 53 -5.22 5.82 3.25
CA ALA A 53 -5.83 7.10 2.88
C ALA A 53 -6.97 7.49 3.84
N ALA A 54 -7.82 6.53 4.21
CA ALA A 54 -8.87 6.75 5.20
C ALA A 54 -8.31 7.09 6.59
N TYR A 55 -7.24 6.41 7.02
CA TYR A 55 -6.56 6.71 8.28
C TYR A 55 -6.01 8.14 8.30
N LEU A 56 -5.35 8.59 7.23
CA LEU A 56 -4.86 9.97 7.12
C LEU A 56 -6.02 10.97 7.16
N CYS A 57 -7.17 10.65 6.57
CA CYS A 57 -8.37 11.49 6.62
C CYS A 57 -9.09 11.51 7.97
N SER A 58 -8.80 10.57 8.88
CA SER A 58 -9.46 10.48 10.19
C SER A 58 -8.94 11.49 11.22
N PHE A 59 -7.89 12.23 10.89
CA PHE A 59 -7.34 13.25 11.78
C PHE A 59 -8.19 14.53 11.73
N ASP A 60 -8.75 14.94 12.87
CA ASP A 60 -9.62 16.13 12.99
C ASP A 60 -8.98 17.44 12.50
N HIS A 61 -7.64 17.52 12.51
CA HIS A 61 -6.90 18.70 12.08
C HIS A 61 -6.63 18.74 10.57
N LEU A 62 -6.86 17.63 9.85
CA LEU A 62 -6.69 17.61 8.40
C LEU A 62 -7.78 18.47 7.75
N GLN A 63 -7.35 19.47 6.98
CA GLN A 63 -8.28 20.37 6.32
C GLN A 63 -8.95 19.68 5.13
N LYS A 64 -10.13 20.17 4.74
CA LYS A 64 -10.77 19.72 3.51
C LYS A 64 -9.93 20.14 2.30
N GLY A 65 -9.80 19.24 1.33
CA GLY A 65 -9.01 19.50 0.13
C GLY A 65 -8.63 18.25 -0.64
N THR A 66 -7.93 18.45 -1.74
CA THR A 66 -7.31 17.37 -2.52
C THR A 66 -5.86 17.24 -2.11
N TYR A 67 -5.45 16.04 -1.74
CA TYR A 67 -4.10 15.72 -1.29
C TYR A 67 -3.43 14.76 -2.27
N THR A 68 -2.20 15.08 -2.64
CA THR A 68 -1.33 14.20 -3.41
C THR A 68 -0.17 13.73 -2.55
N PHE A 69 0.12 12.43 -2.54
CA PHE A 69 1.25 11.88 -1.82
C PHE A 69 1.72 10.58 -2.49
N ALA A 70 2.95 10.19 -2.23
CA ALA A 70 3.55 8.98 -2.76
C ALA A 70 3.97 8.03 -1.65
N VAL A 71 3.78 6.73 -1.89
CA VAL A 71 4.21 5.67 -0.98
C VAL A 71 5.19 4.74 -1.69
N GLU A 72 6.26 4.36 -1.00
CA GLU A 72 7.19 3.34 -1.46
C GLU A 72 7.08 2.06 -0.64
N ARG A 73 7.26 0.93 -1.32
CA ARG A 73 7.51 -0.36 -0.70
C ARG A 73 8.83 -0.93 -1.22
N GLY A 74 9.40 -1.83 -0.42
CA GLY A 74 10.65 -2.50 -0.73
C GLY A 74 11.85 -1.57 -0.70
N ASP A 75 12.96 -2.08 -1.21
CA ASP A 75 14.21 -1.36 -1.35
C ASP A 75 14.81 -1.61 -2.75
N GLU A 76 15.89 -0.91 -3.07
CA GLU A 76 16.55 -1.04 -4.37
C GLU A 76 17.06 -2.46 -4.65
N ALA A 77 17.39 -3.23 -3.61
CA ALA A 77 17.85 -4.61 -3.75
C ALA A 77 16.70 -5.61 -3.94
N LYS A 78 15.48 -5.29 -3.48
CA LYS A 78 14.34 -6.22 -3.35
C LYS A 78 13.09 -5.78 -4.11
N ARG A 79 13.26 -4.96 -5.15
CA ARG A 79 12.23 -4.44 -6.08
C ARG A 79 11.38 -3.33 -5.46
N ARG A 80 11.97 -2.14 -5.39
CA ARG A 80 11.28 -0.88 -5.08
C ARG A 80 10.10 -0.66 -6.03
N SER A 81 8.93 -0.34 -5.47
CA SER A 81 7.80 0.17 -6.25
C SER A 81 7.18 1.37 -5.56
N VAL A 82 6.83 2.39 -6.35
CA VAL A 82 6.22 3.64 -5.90
C VAL A 82 4.79 3.70 -6.40
N LEU A 83 3.87 4.05 -5.50
CA LEU A 83 2.48 4.37 -5.84
C LEU A 83 2.25 5.86 -5.58
N ASN A 84 1.72 6.55 -6.58
CA ASN A 84 1.28 7.93 -6.50
C ASN A 84 -0.22 7.96 -6.19
N LEU A 85 -0.60 8.76 -5.21
CA LEU A 85 -1.95 8.78 -4.66
C LEU A 85 -2.50 10.19 -4.74
N GLU A 86 -3.78 10.28 -5.09
CA GLU A 86 -4.55 11.51 -4.98
C GLU A 86 -5.86 11.19 -4.26
N MET A 87 -6.17 11.92 -3.20
CA MET A 87 -7.40 11.73 -2.40
C MET A 87 -8.17 13.04 -2.23
N ASP A 88 -9.50 12.97 -2.31
CA ASP A 88 -10.37 14.13 -2.09
C ASP A 88 -11.01 14.07 -0.71
N HIS A 89 -10.43 14.77 0.26
CA HIS A 89 -10.99 14.87 1.60
C HIS A 89 -12.08 15.96 1.65
N LYS A 90 -13.33 15.56 1.43
CA LYS A 90 -14.51 16.45 1.47
C LYS A 90 -15.22 16.49 2.83
N GLY A 91 -14.79 15.64 3.77
CA GLY A 91 -15.48 15.42 5.05
C GLY A 91 -16.82 14.70 4.86
N GLU A 92 -16.86 13.76 3.92
CA GLU A 92 -17.98 12.87 3.63
C GLU A 92 -17.62 11.45 4.07
N ASP A 93 -18.60 10.56 4.20
CA ASP A 93 -18.38 9.15 4.56
C ASP A 93 -17.60 8.37 3.48
N THR A 94 -17.59 8.88 2.25
CA THR A 94 -16.88 8.29 1.13
C THR A 94 -15.64 9.11 0.75
N LEU A 95 -14.52 8.42 0.53
CA LEU A 95 -13.26 9.02 0.10
C LEU A 95 -12.99 8.66 -1.36
N THR A 96 -12.92 9.65 -2.25
CA THR A 96 -12.50 9.43 -3.63
C THR A 96 -10.98 9.33 -3.67
N LEU A 97 -10.46 8.14 -4.01
CA LEU A 97 -9.03 7.84 -4.06
C LEU A 97 -8.63 7.41 -5.47
N ARG A 98 -7.58 8.02 -5.99
CA ARG A 98 -6.92 7.65 -7.25
C ARG A 98 -5.56 7.08 -6.93
N VAL A 99 -5.27 5.92 -7.50
CA VAL A 99 -4.00 5.20 -7.31
C VAL A 99 -3.34 5.04 -8.66
N GLY A 100 -2.14 5.59 -8.79
CA GLY A 100 -1.31 5.51 -10.00
C GLY A 100 0.06 4.93 -9.69
N GLY A 101 0.74 4.45 -10.72
CA GLY A 101 2.09 3.92 -10.62
C GLY A 101 2.60 3.49 -12.00
N GLU A 102 3.91 3.45 -12.15
CA GLU A 102 4.53 2.95 -13.38
C GLU A 102 4.52 1.42 -13.42
N ALA A 103 4.31 0.87 -14.61
CA ALA A 103 4.37 -0.56 -14.85
C ALA A 103 5.26 -0.86 -16.05
N VAL A 104 5.99 -1.96 -15.99
CA VAL A 104 6.87 -2.44 -17.06
C VAL A 104 6.45 -3.86 -17.44
N LYS A 105 6.27 -4.12 -18.74
CA LYS A 105 6.01 -5.47 -19.25
C LYS A 105 7.26 -6.33 -19.06
N VAL A 106 7.17 -7.34 -18.20
CA VAL A 106 8.30 -8.25 -17.91
C VAL A 106 8.33 -9.44 -18.86
N SER A 107 7.17 -10.00 -19.19
CA SER A 107 7.03 -11.13 -20.10
C SER A 107 5.69 -11.09 -20.83
N GLU A 108 5.63 -11.79 -21.95
CA GLU A 108 4.45 -11.96 -22.78
C GLU A 108 4.46 -13.37 -23.37
N GLY A 109 3.28 -13.95 -23.56
CA GLY A 109 3.13 -15.31 -24.09
C GLY A 109 1.69 -15.63 -24.47
N THR A 110 1.46 -16.88 -24.87
CA THR A 110 0.15 -17.39 -25.27
C THR A 110 -0.21 -18.63 -24.45
N MET A 111 -1.49 -18.82 -24.16
CA MET A 111 -2.02 -20.00 -23.46
C MET A 111 -3.05 -20.69 -24.36
N PHE A 112 -2.84 -21.97 -24.63
CA PHE A 112 -3.83 -22.80 -25.33
C PHE A 112 -4.85 -23.30 -24.32
N ILE A 113 -6.12 -22.99 -24.55
CA ILE A 113 -7.23 -23.46 -23.72
C ILE A 113 -7.79 -24.73 -24.40
N PRO A 114 -7.95 -25.86 -23.69
CA PRO A 114 -8.49 -27.09 -24.27
C PRO A 114 -9.95 -26.93 -24.71
N GLU A 115 -10.36 -27.68 -25.74
CA GLU A 115 -11.76 -27.79 -26.13
C GLU A 115 -12.57 -28.57 -25.07
N ALA A 116 -13.84 -28.17 -24.91
CA ALA A 116 -14.75 -28.69 -23.89
C ALA A 116 -15.17 -30.15 -24.11
#